data_AF-A0AAU6JB51-F1
#
_entry.id   AF-A0AAU6JB51-F1
#
_cell.length_a   1.000
_cell.length_b   1.000
_cell.length_c   1.000
_cell.angle_alpha   90.00
_cell.angle_beta   90.00
_cell.angle_gamma   90.00
#
_symmetry.space_group_name_H-M   'P 1'
#
loop_
_entity.id
_entity.type
_entity.pdbx_description
1 polymer ?
#
loop_
_entity_poly.entity_id
_entity_poly.type
_entity_poly.pdbx_seq_one_letter_code
_entity_poly.pdbx_strand_id
1 'polypeptide(L)'
;MIDDLVHRAAPQLLEPFGIGVDTAAEILVVVGDNPERIKSEAALAKLAGIAPVPTGSGMTSGRHRINHGGHRQLNAAIYRTVIVRMRFHQPTIDYVARRTAEGKTKREIIRCLKRYVIREVYHLIRPAPNAITATS
;
A
#
# COMPACT_ATOMS: atom_id res chain seq x y z
N MET A 1 -2.17 -6.76 -23.99
CA MET A 1 -3.22 -6.25 -23.06
C MET A 1 -2.52 -5.71 -21.81
N ILE A 2 -3.18 -4.95 -20.92
CA ILE A 2 -2.54 -4.40 -19.70
C ILE A 2 -1.97 -5.50 -18.79
N ASP A 3 -2.62 -6.68 -18.79
CA ASP A 3 -2.14 -7.90 -18.13
C ASP A 3 -0.70 -8.27 -18.53
N ASP A 4 -0.42 -8.39 -19.83
CA ASP A 4 0.92 -8.73 -20.34
C ASP A 4 1.99 -7.71 -19.91
N LEU A 5 1.61 -6.42 -19.87
CA LEU A 5 2.54 -5.35 -19.49
C LEU A 5 2.90 -5.43 -18.02
N VAL A 6 1.92 -5.69 -17.15
CA VAL A 6 2.15 -5.86 -15.71
C VAL A 6 3.03 -7.08 -15.43
N HIS A 7 2.72 -8.22 -16.07
CA HIS A 7 3.52 -9.45 -15.90
C HIS A 7 4.98 -9.29 -16.36
N ARG A 8 5.25 -8.44 -17.36
CA ARG A 8 6.62 -8.16 -17.81
C ARG A 8 7.33 -7.13 -16.93
N ALA A 9 6.63 -6.08 -16.53
CA ALA A 9 7.24 -4.93 -15.85
C ALA A 9 7.46 -5.18 -14.35
N ALA A 10 6.50 -5.81 -13.68
CA ALA A 10 6.55 -6.01 -12.22
C ALA A 10 5.73 -7.24 -11.78
N PRO A 11 6.12 -8.47 -12.19
CA PRO A 11 5.42 -9.69 -11.80
C PRO A 11 5.34 -9.87 -10.26
N GLN A 12 6.34 -9.37 -9.53
CA GLN A 12 6.38 -9.41 -8.07
C GLN A 12 5.22 -8.65 -7.40
N LEU A 13 4.57 -7.69 -8.08
CA LEU A 13 3.40 -7.01 -7.56
C LEU A 13 2.15 -7.90 -7.53
N LEU A 14 2.15 -9.02 -8.24
CA LEU A 14 1.04 -9.97 -8.28
C LEU A 14 1.18 -11.10 -7.25
N GLU A 15 2.34 -11.22 -6.59
CA GLU A 15 2.57 -12.21 -5.53
C GLU A 15 1.73 -11.96 -4.27
N PRO A 16 1.57 -10.70 -3.79
CA PRO A 16 0.80 -10.45 -2.57
C PRO A 16 -0.70 -10.71 -2.77
N PHE A 17 -1.31 -11.37 -1.80
CA PHE A 17 -2.73 -11.69 -1.85
C PHE A 17 -3.61 -10.45 -2.09
N GLY A 18 -4.50 -10.51 -3.08
CA GLY A 18 -5.47 -9.45 -3.36
C GLY A 18 -4.90 -8.23 -4.11
N ILE A 19 -3.65 -8.28 -4.59
CA ILE A 19 -3.17 -7.36 -5.63
C ILE A 19 -3.34 -8.05 -6.98
N GLY A 20 -4.25 -7.52 -7.80
CA GLY A 20 -4.45 -7.96 -9.18
C GLY A 20 -3.86 -6.97 -10.17
N VAL A 21 -3.96 -7.30 -11.46
CA VAL A 21 -3.41 -6.53 -12.60
C VAL A 21 -3.78 -5.05 -12.54
N ASP A 22 -5.05 -4.71 -12.30
CA ASP A 22 -5.49 -3.31 -12.24
C ASP A 22 -4.84 -2.55 -11.09
N THR A 23 -4.75 -3.17 -9.90
CA THR A 23 -4.08 -2.55 -8.75
C THR A 23 -2.58 -2.41 -8.99
N ALA A 24 -1.94 -3.41 -9.61
CA ALA A 24 -0.52 -3.37 -9.96
C ALA A 24 -0.24 -2.28 -11.00
N ALA A 25 -1.09 -2.14 -12.02
CA ALA A 25 -1.00 -1.07 -13.00
C ALA A 25 -1.13 0.32 -12.34
N GLU A 26 -2.10 0.51 -11.45
CA GLU A 26 -2.25 1.75 -10.67
C GLU A 26 -1.02 2.07 -9.81
N ILE A 27 -0.38 1.05 -9.22
CA ILE A 27 0.89 1.21 -8.50
C ILE A 27 1.96 1.70 -9.47
N LEU A 28 2.14 1.04 -10.61
CA LEU A 28 3.14 1.41 -11.62
C LEU A 28 2.93 2.83 -12.16
N VAL A 29 1.69 3.25 -12.40
CA VAL A 29 1.35 4.62 -12.83
C VAL A 29 1.79 5.67 -11.80
N VAL A 30 1.56 5.41 -10.51
CA VAL A 30 1.96 6.35 -9.45
C VAL A 30 3.48 6.35 -9.23
N VAL A 31 4.11 5.19 -9.30
CA VAL A 31 5.56 5.04 -9.13
C VAL A 31 6.30 5.69 -10.30
N GLY A 32 5.83 5.47 -11.52
CA GLY A 32 6.47 5.88 -12.77
C GLY A 32 7.82 5.19 -13.00
N ASP A 33 8.57 5.67 -13.99
CA ASP A 33 9.83 5.04 -14.42
C ASP A 33 11.03 5.30 -13.49
N ASN A 34 10.84 6.05 -12.40
CA ASN A 34 11.90 6.37 -11.45
C ASN A 34 11.48 6.06 -10.00
N PRO A 35 11.42 4.77 -9.61
CA PRO A 35 11.02 4.35 -8.27
C PRO A 35 11.92 4.92 -7.16
N GLU A 36 13.19 5.23 -7.45
CA GLU A 36 14.17 5.79 -6.53
C GLU A 36 13.74 7.17 -5.97
N ARG A 37 12.84 7.88 -6.66
CA ARG A 37 12.27 9.15 -6.18
C ARG A 37 11.44 8.98 -4.90
N ILE A 38 10.93 7.77 -4.65
CA ILE A 38 10.13 7.45 -3.48
C ILE A 38 11.07 6.97 -2.37
N LYS A 39 11.54 7.93 -1.56
CA LYS A 39 12.60 7.70 -0.57
C LYS A 39 12.16 6.98 0.72
N SER A 40 10.87 6.73 0.91
CA SER A 40 10.37 6.02 2.10
C SER A 40 8.96 5.46 1.94
N GLU A 41 8.61 4.47 2.77
CA GLU A 41 7.24 3.96 2.91
C GLU A 41 6.25 5.10 3.20
N ALA A 42 6.66 6.07 4.02
CA ALA A 42 5.84 7.22 4.38
C ALA A 42 5.58 8.14 3.18
N ALA A 43 6.59 8.32 2.31
CA ALA A 43 6.43 9.07 1.07
C ALA A 43 5.43 8.38 0.13
N LEU A 44 5.53 7.06 -0.05
CA LEU A 44 4.56 6.30 -0.84
C LEU A 44 3.15 6.39 -0.25
N ALA A 45 3.01 6.24 1.07
CA ALA A 45 1.71 6.36 1.74
C ALA A 45 1.11 7.75 1.57
N LYS A 46 1.93 8.81 1.53
CA LYS A 46 1.49 10.18 1.27
C LYS A 46 1.01 10.34 -0.18
N LEU A 47 1.78 9.83 -1.15
CA LEU A 47 1.41 9.84 -2.57
C LEU A 47 0.11 9.07 -2.82
N ALA A 48 -0.07 7.91 -2.19
CA ALA A 48 -1.29 7.11 -2.28
C ALA A 48 -2.49 7.68 -1.50
N GLY A 49 -2.34 8.81 -0.78
CA GLY A 49 -3.41 9.37 0.04
C GLY A 49 -3.82 8.51 1.24
N ILE A 50 -2.93 7.62 1.69
CA ILE A 50 -3.15 6.66 2.78
C ILE A 50 -2.58 7.19 4.10
N ALA A 51 -1.52 8.01 4.04
CA ALA A 51 -0.99 8.67 5.22
C ALA A 51 -2.04 9.60 5.85
N PRO A 52 -2.29 9.49 7.17
CA PRO A 52 -3.18 10.41 7.85
C PRO A 52 -2.57 11.82 7.85
N VAL A 53 -3.41 12.85 7.65
CA VAL A 53 -2.97 14.26 7.76
C VAL A 53 -3.27 14.71 9.19
N PRO A 54 -2.27 15.17 9.97
CA PRO A 54 -2.52 15.76 11.28
C PRO A 54 -3.46 16.95 11.16
N THR A 55 -4.44 17.06 12.05
CA THR A 55 -5.34 18.23 12.11
C THR A 55 -4.81 19.15 13.23
N GLY A 56 -3.92 20.08 12.90
CA GLY A 56 -3.43 21.14 13.83
C GLY A 56 -1.92 21.14 14.10
N SER A 57 -1.36 22.34 14.33
CA SER A 57 0.06 22.63 14.62
C SER A 57 0.40 22.72 16.11
N GLY A 58 -0.51 22.36 17.00
CA GLY A 58 -0.28 22.41 18.45
C GLY A 58 -1.29 21.55 19.22
N MET A 59 -0.78 20.79 20.19
CA MET A 59 -1.45 20.24 21.39
C MET A 59 -2.91 19.72 21.31
N THR A 60 -3.45 19.41 20.14
CA THR A 60 -4.77 18.76 19.99
C THR A 60 -4.56 17.31 19.59
N SER A 61 -4.70 16.44 20.59
CA SER A 61 -4.53 15.00 20.54
C SER A 61 -5.60 14.32 19.66
N GLY A 62 -5.15 13.55 18.66
CA GLY A 62 -5.88 12.38 18.14
C GLY A 62 -6.67 12.53 16.83
N ARG A 63 -7.01 13.74 16.37
CA ARG A 63 -7.81 13.91 15.14
C ARG A 63 -6.93 14.01 13.89
N HIS A 64 -7.10 13.05 12.97
CA HIS A 64 -6.43 13.03 11.68
C HIS A 64 -7.44 13.23 10.53
N ARG A 65 -7.18 14.21 9.66
CA ARG A 65 -7.95 14.46 8.44
C ARG A 65 -7.54 13.48 7.33
N ILE A 66 -8.47 13.23 6.42
CA ILE A 66 -8.23 12.52 5.16
C ILE A 66 -7.30 13.36 4.27
N ASN A 67 -6.29 12.71 3.69
CA ASN A 67 -5.44 13.35 2.68
C ASN A 67 -6.19 13.42 1.34
N HIS A 68 -6.58 14.63 0.91
CA HIS A 68 -7.23 14.85 -0.38
C HIS A 68 -6.25 15.04 -1.55
N GLY A 69 -4.96 15.26 -1.27
CA GLY A 69 -3.92 15.52 -2.27
C GLY A 69 -3.18 14.28 -2.78
N GLY A 70 -3.57 13.08 -2.34
CA GLY A 70 -2.99 11.83 -2.85
C GLY A 70 -3.75 11.25 -4.07
N HIS A 71 -3.15 10.25 -4.70
CA HIS A 71 -3.70 9.53 -5.85
C HIS A 71 -4.94 8.73 -5.47
N ARG A 72 -6.13 9.24 -5.82
CA ARG A 72 -7.42 8.67 -5.40
C ARG A 72 -7.68 7.27 -5.94
N GLN A 73 -7.26 6.99 -7.17
CA GLN A 73 -7.44 5.67 -7.79
C GLN A 73 -6.60 4.61 -7.07
N LEU A 74 -5.31 4.88 -6.85
CA LEU A 74 -4.45 4.01 -6.04
C LEU A 74 -4.99 3.81 -4.62
N ASN A 75 -5.47 4.87 -3.97
CA ASN A 75 -6.08 4.80 -2.65
C ASN A 75 -7.28 3.81 -2.62
N ALA A 76 -8.11 3.89 -3.65
CA ALA A 76 -9.28 3.04 -3.81
C ALA A 76 -8.90 1.60 -4.21
N ALA A 77 -7.85 1.41 -5.02
CA ALA A 77 -7.31 0.10 -5.37
C ALA A 77 -6.77 -0.63 -4.13
N ILE A 78 -5.95 0.05 -3.32
CA ILE A 78 -5.44 -0.50 -2.04
C ILE A 78 -6.58 -0.77 -1.05
N TYR A 79 -7.62 0.06 -1.03
CA TYR A 79 -8.81 -0.22 -0.22
C TYR A 79 -9.50 -1.54 -0.65
N ARG A 80 -9.66 -1.78 -1.96
CA ARG A 80 -10.23 -3.04 -2.48
C ARG A 80 -9.37 -4.24 -2.10
N THR A 81 -8.05 -4.15 -2.26
CA THR A 81 -7.10 -5.19 -1.79
C THR A 81 -7.31 -5.52 -0.31
N VAL A 82 -7.46 -4.50 0.55
CA VAL A 82 -7.73 -4.69 1.98
C VAL A 82 -9.07 -5.40 2.22
N ILE A 83 -10.14 -5.01 1.54
CA ILE A 83 -11.45 -5.67 1.70
C ILE A 83 -11.40 -7.14 1.27
N VAL A 84 -10.69 -7.45 0.18
CA VAL A 84 -10.46 -8.83 -0.27
C VAL A 84 -9.66 -9.62 0.77
N ARG A 85 -8.56 -9.06 1.29
CA ARG A 85 -7.77 -9.70 2.36
C ARG A 85 -8.59 -9.95 3.63
N MET A 86 -9.43 -9.00 4.03
CA MET A 86 -10.31 -9.17 5.20
C MET A 86 -11.34 -10.29 5.05
N ARG A 87 -11.62 -10.75 3.82
CA ARG A 87 -12.58 -11.81 3.55
C ARG A 87 -11.93 -13.17 3.29
N PHE A 88 -10.74 -13.20 2.70
CA PHE A 88 -10.16 -14.43 2.16
C PHE A 88 -8.69 -14.68 2.55
N HIS A 89 -8.03 -13.77 3.27
CA HIS A 89 -6.64 -13.93 3.68
C HIS A 89 -6.56 -14.20 5.18
N GLN A 90 -6.32 -15.45 5.57
CA GLN A 90 -6.36 -15.89 6.96
C GLN A 90 -5.52 -15.01 7.91
N PRO A 91 -4.25 -14.65 7.61
CA PRO A 91 -3.48 -13.77 8.47
C PRO A 91 -4.10 -12.38 8.68
N THR A 92 -4.81 -11.85 7.67
CA THR A 92 -5.54 -10.59 7.80
C THR A 92 -6.82 -10.75 8.60
N ILE A 93 -7.53 -11.86 8.45
CA ILE A 93 -8.72 -12.18 9.26
C ILE A 93 -8.34 -12.25 10.74
N ASP A 94 -7.26 -12.96 11.08
CA ASP A 94 -6.76 -13.09 12.45
C ASP A 94 -6.33 -11.73 13.01
N TYR A 95 -5.65 -10.91 12.19
CA TYR A 95 -5.32 -9.54 12.57
C TYR A 95 -6.57 -8.71 12.88
N VAL A 96 -7.60 -8.77 12.03
CA VAL A 96 -8.85 -8.04 12.23
C VAL A 96 -9.54 -8.48 13.51
N ALA A 97 -9.63 -9.79 13.76
CA ALA A 97 -10.23 -10.34 14.97
C ALA A 97 -9.49 -9.82 16.22
N ARG A 98 -8.16 -9.92 16.23
CA ARG A 98 -7.33 -9.41 17.34
C ARG A 98 -7.51 -7.91 17.57
N ARG A 99 -7.43 -7.07 16.52
CA ARG A 99 -7.60 -5.61 16.68
C ARG A 99 -9.01 -5.23 17.12
N THR A 100 -10.02 -6.00 16.71
CA THR A 100 -11.40 -5.81 17.16
C THR A 100 -11.51 -6.11 18.65
N ALA A 101 -10.89 -7.18 19.14
CA ALA A 101 -10.83 -7.51 20.57
C ALA A 101 -10.09 -6.45 21.39
N GLU A 102 -9.09 -5.77 20.81
CA GLU A 102 -8.41 -4.60 21.41
C GLU A 102 -9.27 -3.31 21.40
N GLY A 103 -10.52 -3.35 20.93
CA GLY A 103 -11.43 -2.21 20.91
C GLY A 103 -11.27 -1.25 19.73
N LYS A 104 -10.48 -1.60 18.70
CA LYS A 104 -10.36 -0.74 17.51
C LYS A 104 -11.60 -0.80 16.64
N THR A 105 -12.01 0.37 16.14
CA THR A 105 -13.08 0.46 15.14
C THR A 105 -12.63 -0.15 13.82
N LYS A 106 -13.58 -0.70 13.04
CA LYS A 106 -13.32 -1.21 11.68
C LYS A 106 -12.57 -0.20 10.80
N ARG A 107 -12.89 1.10 10.94
CA ARG A 107 -12.24 2.18 10.19
C ARG A 107 -10.76 2.34 10.57
N GLU A 108 -10.41 2.20 11.84
CA GLU A 108 -9.00 2.23 12.29
C GLU A 108 -8.24 1.00 11.83
N ILE A 109 -8.86 -0.18 11.89
CA ILE A 109 -8.27 -1.43 11.40
C ILE A 109 -7.97 -1.31 9.90
N ILE A 110 -8.91 -0.84 9.10
CA ILE A 110 -8.72 -0.62 7.66
C ILE A 110 -7.58 0.37 7.40
N ARG A 111 -7.45 1.44 8.18
CA ARG A 111 -6.31 2.38 8.04
C ARG A 111 -4.98 1.67 8.30
N CYS A 112 -4.88 0.85 9.34
CA CYS A 112 -3.69 0.04 9.62
C CYS A 112 -3.37 -0.91 8.47
N LEU A 113 -4.38 -1.64 7.97
CA LEU A 113 -4.22 -2.59 6.86
C LEU A 113 -3.75 -1.91 5.57
N LYS A 114 -4.32 -0.76 5.21
CA LYS A 114 -3.87 0.02 4.04
C LYS A 114 -2.41 0.47 4.19
N ARG A 115 -1.98 0.81 5.41
CA ARG A 115 -0.58 1.15 5.68
C ARG A 115 0.34 -0.07 5.54
N TYR A 116 -0.09 -1.26 5.95
CA TYR A 116 0.69 -2.49 5.74
C TYR A 116 0.82 -2.84 4.26
N VAL A 117 -0.28 -2.78 3.49
CA VAL A 117 -0.22 -3.05 2.04
C VAL A 117 0.71 -2.06 1.35
N ILE A 118 0.67 -0.77 1.70
CA ILE A 118 1.62 0.21 1.11
C ILE A 118 3.07 -0.08 1.49
N ARG A 119 3.33 -0.52 2.72
CA ARG A 119 4.68 -0.91 3.15
C ARG A 119 5.17 -2.12 2.35
N GLU A 120 4.33 -3.13 2.18
CA GLU A 120 4.62 -4.30 1.34
C GLU A 120 4.94 -3.88 -0.10
N VAL A 121 4.06 -3.08 -0.72
CA VAL A 121 4.27 -2.53 -2.08
C VAL A 121 5.58 -1.75 -2.17
N TYR A 122 5.89 -0.91 -1.18
CA TYR A 122 7.14 -0.14 -1.16
C TYR A 122 8.38 -1.03 -1.25
N HIS A 123 8.36 -2.19 -0.60
CA HIS A 123 9.47 -3.14 -0.67
C HIS A 123 9.52 -3.92 -2.00
N LEU A 124 8.39 -4.12 -2.67
CA LEU A 124 8.32 -4.81 -3.96
C LEU A 124 8.71 -3.95 -5.17
N ILE A 125 8.49 -2.63 -5.08
CA ILE A 125 8.83 -1.69 -6.15
C ILE A 125 10.26 -1.16 -6.06
N ARG A 126 10.96 -1.41 -4.95
CA ARG A 126 12.36 -1.03 -4.82
C ARG A 126 13.24 -2.14 -5.35
N PRO A 127 14.24 -1.82 -6.18
CA PRO A 127 15.24 -2.81 -6.56
C PRO A 127 15.90 -3.34 -5.29
N ALA A 128 16.06 -4.66 -5.20
CA ALA A 128 16.83 -5.27 -4.13
C ALA A 128 18.23 -4.62 -4.13
N PRO A 129 18.75 -4.17 -2.98
CA PRO A 129 20.14 -3.75 -2.91
C PRO A 129 21.02 -4.97 -3.23
N ASN A 130 21.60 -4.94 -4.44
CA ASN A 130 22.63 -5.83 -4.97
C ASN A 130 22.18 -7.22 -5.48
N ALA A 131 21.91 -7.30 -6.78
CA ALA A 131 22.50 -8.35 -7.61
C ALA A 131 23.78 -7.78 -8.25
N ILE A 132 24.81 -7.55 -7.42
CA ILE A 132 26.18 -7.35 -7.90
C ILE A 132 26.90 -8.68 -7.68
N THR A 133 26.82 -9.61 -8.64
CA THR A 133 27.67 -10.81 -8.83
C THR A 133 27.04 -11.63 -9.97
N ALA A 134 27.72 -12.12 -10.99
CA ALA A 134 29.09 -12.00 -11.46
C ALA A 134 29.02 -12.31 -12.96
N THR A 135 29.52 -11.42 -13.81
CA THR A 135 29.87 -11.81 -15.19
C THR A 135 31.24 -12.45 -15.10
N SER A 136 31.28 -13.78 -15.25
CA SER A 136 32.47 -14.53 -15.70
C SER A 136 32.26 -14.91 -17.15
#